data_AF-A0A9Q1HCP9-F1
#
_entry.id   AF-A0A9Q1HCP9-F1
#
_cell.length_a   1.000
_cell.length_b   1.000
_cell.length_c   1.000
_cell.angle_alpha   90.00
_cell.angle_beta   90.00
_cell.angle_gamma   90.00
#
_symmetry.space_group_name_H-M   'P 1'
#
loop_
_entity.id
_entity.type
_entity.pdbx_description
1 polymer ?
#
loop_
_entity_poly.entity_id
_entity_poly.type
_entity_poly.pdbx_seq_one_letter_code
_entity_poly.pdbx_strand_id
1 'polypeptide(L)'
;MALSANYILPTVKFDGDSVVSINQGDYNKWQRTRDPTNGNFMRRKRIPVSDETEPVGQKENRIQSKDKKSPGNVKQHSCTHHQVTPNAFEGEQTQDVSTEVNVLNLLIKSRLKALQNYRAREEVLLLENEKMRKEIEKQEKDVHGEVTCLLQKYERYRGAISTLTTKFEKEKALANRQFEEAKLHTEQEIKVLDAQVKNADIKLKEKRQQLKMLLSYKDREYPVHAVHIAQLQLQIDTLKKQHKRENIELKRIIKMETEKYQQNQTKDIQDIKEDAINNVMDTLQDGLKEMALQNITMKKEMEEHSEETANIIKMIPCLEKDIKDLKLDPKSDLRRQMFPHLFQEVTKCTPDMDVVLDIPVNQDMQI
;
A
#
# COMPACT_ATOMS: atom_id res chain seq x y z
N MET A 1 45.21 19.71 18.38
CA MET A 1 44.03 18.94 18.85
C MET A 1 42.95 19.10 17.82
N ALA A 2 42.77 18.08 16.98
CA ALA A 2 41.78 18.02 15.93
C ALA A 2 40.51 17.40 16.48
N LEU A 3 39.36 18.05 16.26
CA LEU A 3 38.06 17.37 16.20
C LEU A 3 37.21 18.07 15.13
N SER A 4 37.23 17.49 13.94
CA SER A 4 36.31 17.76 12.84
C SER A 4 34.96 17.13 13.16
N ALA A 5 33.91 17.93 13.30
CA ALA A 5 32.54 17.44 13.44
C ALA A 5 31.94 17.20 12.04
N ASN A 6 31.81 15.92 11.70
CA ASN A 6 31.04 15.43 10.55
C ASN A 6 29.54 15.72 10.77
N TYR A 7 28.94 16.52 9.90
CA TYR A 7 27.49 16.61 9.77
C TYR A 7 27.01 15.56 8.78
N ILE A 8 26.35 14.52 9.29
CA ILE A 8 25.61 13.53 8.49
C ILE A 8 24.18 14.07 8.35
N LEU A 9 23.80 14.47 7.13
CA LEU A 9 22.42 14.71 6.75
C LEU A 9 21.70 13.37 6.54
N PRO A 10 20.53 13.11 7.14
CA PRO A 10 19.72 11.97 6.77
C PRO A 10 19.01 12.27 5.45
N THR A 11 19.42 11.55 4.40
CA THR A 11 18.71 11.44 3.13
C THR A 11 17.46 10.59 3.34
N VAL A 12 16.28 11.20 3.24
CA VAL A 12 15.00 10.49 3.19
C VAL A 12 14.86 9.90 1.78
N LYS A 13 15.08 8.59 1.66
CA LYS A 13 14.72 7.82 0.48
C LYS A 13 13.21 7.59 0.49
N PHE A 14 12.53 8.08 -0.54
CA PHE A 14 11.19 7.63 -0.90
C PHE A 14 11.34 6.36 -1.73
N ASP A 15 11.13 5.20 -1.10
CA ASP A 15 10.88 3.97 -1.83
C ASP A 15 9.41 3.94 -2.24
N GLY A 16 9.16 4.40 -3.47
CA GLY A 16 7.99 4.02 -4.23
C GLY A 16 8.24 2.65 -4.85
N ASP A 17 7.38 1.69 -4.53
CA ASP A 17 6.90 0.60 -5.39
C ASP A 17 6.45 -0.58 -4.52
N SER A 18 5.21 -0.52 -4.06
CA SER A 18 4.43 -1.72 -3.79
C SER A 18 3.17 -1.66 -4.65
N VAL A 19 3.33 -2.14 -5.88
CA VAL A 19 2.23 -2.51 -6.77
C VAL A 19 1.43 -3.59 -6.04
N VAL A 20 0.30 -3.20 -5.46
CA VAL A 20 -0.76 -4.14 -5.11
C VAL A 20 -1.35 -4.60 -6.43
N SER A 21 -0.89 -5.75 -6.91
CA SER A 21 -1.54 -6.48 -8.00
C SER A 21 -2.95 -6.86 -7.57
N ILE A 22 -3.91 -6.02 -7.94
CA ILE A 22 -5.33 -6.37 -7.88
C ILE A 22 -5.54 -7.43 -8.96
N ASN A 23 -5.59 -8.70 -8.54
CA ASN A 23 -6.06 -9.79 -9.39
C ASN A 23 -7.53 -9.52 -9.75
N GLN A 24 -7.75 -8.84 -10.86
CA GLN A 24 -9.00 -8.90 -11.61
C GLN A 24 -9.08 -10.25 -12.29
N GLY A 25 -9.69 -11.22 -11.62
CA GLY A 25 -9.91 -12.53 -12.22
C GLY A 25 -10.49 -13.51 -11.22
N ASP A 26 -11.81 -13.41 -10.96
CA ASP A 26 -12.69 -14.58 -10.82
C ASP A 26 -14.18 -14.24 -10.59
N TYR A 27 -14.65 -13.11 -11.13
CA TYR A 27 -16.10 -12.84 -11.22
C TYR A 27 -16.66 -13.33 -12.56
N ASN A 28 -16.71 -14.65 -12.77
CA ASN A 28 -17.36 -15.27 -13.94
C ASN A 28 -18.05 -16.62 -13.62
N LYS A 29 -18.70 -16.76 -12.46
CA LYS A 29 -19.47 -17.99 -12.12
C LYS A 29 -21.01 -17.88 -12.19
N TRP A 30 -21.56 -16.84 -12.81
CA TRP A 30 -23.02 -16.70 -12.92
C TRP A 30 -23.57 -16.33 -14.31
N GLN A 31 -22.77 -16.45 -15.37
CA GLN A 31 -23.30 -16.36 -16.74
C GLN A 31 -23.92 -17.70 -17.16
N ARG A 32 -25.25 -17.75 -17.11
CA ARG A 32 -26.05 -18.79 -17.77
C ARG A 32 -25.92 -18.59 -19.28
N THR A 33 -25.17 -19.44 -19.95
CA THR A 33 -25.25 -19.63 -21.41
C THR A 33 -26.68 -20.02 -21.77
N ARG A 34 -27.31 -19.21 -22.62
CA ARG A 34 -28.49 -19.62 -23.40
C ARG A 34 -27.97 -20.00 -24.77
N ASP A 35 -28.16 -21.25 -25.16
CA ASP A 35 -28.21 -21.60 -26.58
C ASP A 35 -29.67 -21.82 -27.01
N PRO A 36 -30.01 -21.46 -28.26
CA PRO A 36 -31.37 -21.49 -28.75
C PRO A 36 -31.65 -22.81 -29.49
N THR A 37 -32.63 -23.58 -29.04
CA THR A 37 -33.28 -24.55 -29.93
C THR A 37 -34.72 -24.82 -29.49
N ASN A 38 -35.61 -24.14 -30.19
CA ASN A 38 -36.83 -24.63 -30.82
C ASN A 38 -37.42 -25.96 -30.31
N GLY A 39 -38.69 -25.91 -29.87
CA GLY A 39 -39.51 -27.10 -29.65
C GLY A 39 -40.67 -26.85 -28.70
N ASN A 40 -41.78 -26.35 -29.25
CA ASN A 40 -43.10 -26.27 -28.61
C ASN A 40 -43.45 -27.56 -27.85
N PHE A 41 -44.15 -27.47 -26.70
CA PHE A 41 -45.43 -28.15 -26.46
C PHE A 41 -45.98 -27.81 -25.04
N MET A 42 -47.17 -27.20 -25.05
CA MET A 42 -48.25 -27.25 -24.05
C MET A 42 -48.11 -26.61 -22.65
N ARG A 43 -48.81 -25.47 -22.55
CA ARG A 43 -49.40 -24.89 -21.35
C ARG A 43 -50.17 -25.91 -20.49
N ARG A 44 -49.93 -25.93 -19.17
CA ARG A 44 -50.99 -26.11 -18.17
C ARG A 44 -50.79 -25.17 -16.99
N LYS A 45 -51.87 -24.43 -16.71
CA LYS A 45 -52.04 -23.48 -15.61
C LYS A 45 -52.03 -24.19 -14.26
N ARG A 46 -51.47 -23.54 -13.24
CA ARG A 46 -51.78 -23.82 -11.83
C ARG A 46 -53.17 -23.27 -11.50
N ILE A 47 -53.89 -23.94 -10.61
CA ILE A 47 -54.95 -23.37 -9.79
C ILE A 47 -54.56 -23.59 -8.31
N PRO A 48 -54.84 -22.65 -7.37
CA PRO A 48 -54.48 -22.73 -5.97
C PRO A 48 -55.55 -23.42 -5.10
N VAL A 49 -55.19 -23.54 -3.82
CA VAL A 49 -55.83 -24.22 -2.67
C VAL A 49 -56.91 -23.34 -1.99
N SER A 50 -57.72 -23.99 -1.12
CA SER A 50 -58.65 -23.50 -0.07
C SER A 50 -60.07 -23.18 -0.53
N ASP A 51 -61.15 -23.42 0.24
CA ASP A 51 -61.41 -24.08 1.52
C ASP A 51 -62.95 -24.19 1.67
N GLU A 52 -63.38 -25.04 2.61
CA GLU A 52 -64.61 -24.96 3.43
C GLU A 52 -66.04 -25.27 2.91
N THR A 53 -66.73 -25.99 3.81
CA THR A 53 -68.16 -26.00 4.18
C THR A 53 -69.18 -26.91 3.46
N GLU A 54 -69.67 -27.90 4.23
CA GLU A 54 -71.02 -28.47 4.16
C GLU A 54 -72.11 -27.38 4.45
N PRO A 55 -73.46 -27.61 4.44
CA PRO A 55 -74.23 -28.86 4.36
C PRO A 55 -75.59 -28.81 3.58
N VAL A 56 -76.32 -29.93 3.68
CA VAL A 56 -77.79 -30.14 3.56
C VAL A 56 -78.42 -30.26 2.17
N GLY A 57 -79.13 -31.38 1.95
CA GLY A 57 -80.37 -31.37 1.17
C GLY A 57 -80.59 -32.53 0.21
N GLN A 58 -81.38 -33.49 0.67
CA GLN A 58 -82.14 -34.52 -0.07
C GLN A 58 -82.38 -34.30 -1.57
N LYS A 59 -82.28 -35.39 -2.36
CA LYS A 59 -83.39 -35.87 -3.21
C LYS A 59 -83.14 -37.26 -3.79
N GLU A 60 -84.18 -38.07 -3.68
CA GLU A 60 -84.41 -39.33 -4.39
C GLU A 60 -84.39 -39.17 -5.91
N ASN A 61 -84.03 -40.26 -6.61
CA ASN A 61 -84.58 -40.75 -7.89
C ASN A 61 -83.77 -42.02 -8.24
N ARG A 62 -84.30 -43.25 -8.24
CA ARG A 62 -85.33 -43.85 -9.12
C ARG A 62 -85.06 -43.62 -10.60
N ILE A 63 -84.77 -44.69 -11.35
CA ILE A 63 -85.38 -45.13 -12.64
C ILE A 63 -84.58 -46.35 -13.14
N GLN A 64 -85.15 -47.56 -13.05
CA GLN A 64 -85.80 -48.36 -14.11
C GLN A 64 -84.87 -48.94 -15.19
N SER A 65 -85.03 -50.26 -15.42
CA SER A 65 -85.19 -50.94 -16.73
C SER A 65 -85.58 -52.40 -16.45
N LYS A 66 -86.88 -52.76 -16.47
CA LYS A 66 -87.65 -53.34 -17.60
C LYS A 66 -87.12 -54.70 -18.06
N ASP A 67 -87.75 -55.79 -17.63
CA ASP A 67 -88.93 -56.45 -18.23
C ASP A 67 -88.54 -57.54 -19.25
N LYS A 68 -88.95 -58.79 -18.96
CA LYS A 68 -89.61 -59.68 -19.92
C LYS A 68 -90.33 -60.83 -19.20
N LYS A 69 -91.65 -60.61 -19.02
CA LYS A 69 -92.79 -61.48 -19.39
C LYS A 69 -92.87 -62.92 -18.80
N SER A 70 -93.83 -63.05 -17.88
CA SER A 70 -94.74 -64.20 -17.62
C SER A 70 -95.52 -64.63 -18.90
N PRO A 71 -96.36 -65.72 -18.96
CA PRO A 71 -97.21 -66.26 -17.87
C PRO A 71 -97.54 -67.78 -17.87
N GLY A 72 -98.24 -68.21 -16.81
CA GLY A 72 -99.06 -69.43 -16.74
C GLY A 72 -99.06 -69.98 -15.31
N ASN A 73 -99.92 -69.60 -14.37
CA ASN A 73 -101.39 -69.68 -14.31
C ASN A 73 -101.94 -71.09 -14.60
N VAL A 74 -102.07 -71.92 -13.55
CA VAL A 74 -103.17 -72.89 -13.45
C VAL A 74 -103.68 -72.87 -12.02
N LYS A 75 -105.01 -72.70 -11.93
CA LYS A 75 -105.83 -72.59 -10.74
C LYS A 75 -106.08 -73.96 -10.09
N GLN A 76 -106.40 -73.87 -8.80
CA GLN A 76 -107.26 -74.74 -7.98
C GLN A 76 -107.94 -75.93 -8.65
N HIS A 77 -107.94 -77.07 -7.96
CA HIS A 77 -109.17 -77.88 -7.80
C HIS A 77 -109.29 -78.40 -6.37
N SER A 78 -110.36 -77.97 -5.72
CA SER A 78 -111.08 -78.67 -4.65
C SER A 78 -111.63 -79.99 -5.17
N CYS A 79 -111.67 -81.04 -4.35
CA CYS A 79 -112.66 -82.11 -4.46
C CYS A 79 -113.00 -82.68 -3.09
N THR A 80 -114.05 -82.11 -2.50
CA THR A 80 -114.97 -82.77 -1.58
C THR A 80 -115.96 -83.55 -2.43
N HIS A 81 -116.14 -84.87 -2.22
CA HIS A 81 -117.45 -85.54 -2.01
C HIS A 81 -117.49 -87.07 -2.25
N HIS A 82 -118.37 -87.69 -1.43
CA HIS A 82 -119.20 -88.88 -1.62
C HIS A 82 -118.71 -90.25 -1.08
N GLN A 83 -119.17 -90.52 0.15
CA GLN A 83 -119.72 -91.81 0.56
C GLN A 83 -120.84 -92.22 -0.40
N VAL A 84 -120.77 -93.44 -0.96
CA VAL A 84 -121.94 -94.21 -1.41
C VAL A 84 -121.63 -95.69 -1.15
N THR A 85 -122.37 -96.28 -0.22
CA THR A 85 -122.67 -97.71 -0.17
C THR A 85 -123.71 -98.05 -1.22
N PRO A 86 -123.62 -99.24 -1.85
CA PRO A 86 -124.83 -100.07 -1.95
C PRO A 86 -124.59 -101.52 -1.52
N ASN A 87 -125.59 -102.05 -0.83
CA ASN A 87 -125.78 -103.46 -0.51
C ASN A 87 -125.92 -104.32 -1.77
N ALA A 88 -125.36 -105.53 -1.66
CA ALA A 88 -125.83 -106.84 -2.14
C ALA A 88 -126.52 -106.92 -3.52
N PHE A 89 -125.87 -107.61 -4.46
CA PHE A 89 -126.48 -108.74 -5.18
C PHE A 89 -125.37 -109.69 -5.67
N GLU A 90 -125.70 -110.97 -5.67
CA GLU A 90 -124.84 -112.14 -5.76
C GLU A 90 -124.20 -112.35 -7.14
N GLY A 91 -123.00 -112.93 -7.16
CA GLY A 91 -122.44 -113.57 -8.36
C GLY A 91 -120.97 -113.23 -8.66
N GLU A 92 -120.11 -114.25 -8.62
CA GLU A 92 -118.85 -114.36 -9.37
C GLU A 92 -117.61 -113.56 -8.87
N GLN A 93 -117.01 -114.10 -7.81
CA GLN A 93 -115.75 -113.73 -7.13
C GLN A 93 -114.45 -113.82 -7.97
N THR A 94 -114.44 -113.54 -9.28
CA THR A 94 -113.18 -113.69 -10.09
C THR A 94 -112.79 -112.50 -10.97
N GLN A 95 -113.61 -111.44 -11.08
CA GLN A 95 -113.28 -110.22 -11.87
C GLN A 95 -112.84 -109.01 -11.02
N ASP A 96 -113.32 -108.88 -9.77
CA ASP A 96 -113.02 -107.74 -8.87
C ASP A 96 -111.56 -107.70 -8.40
N VAL A 97 -110.94 -108.86 -8.20
CA VAL A 97 -109.51 -108.97 -7.87
C VAL A 97 -108.64 -108.47 -9.02
N SER A 98 -109.09 -108.60 -10.28
CA SER A 98 -108.31 -108.21 -11.47
C SER A 98 -108.27 -106.70 -11.68
N THR A 99 -109.41 -106.01 -11.47
CA THR A 99 -109.50 -104.55 -11.58
C THR A 99 -108.76 -103.86 -10.44
N GLU A 100 -108.86 -104.37 -9.21
CA GLU A 100 -108.11 -103.88 -8.05
C GLU A 100 -106.59 -104.05 -8.22
N VAL A 101 -106.14 -105.22 -8.69
CA VAL A 101 -104.72 -105.48 -9.01
C VAL A 101 -104.22 -104.55 -10.13
N ASN A 102 -105.04 -104.23 -11.13
CA ASN A 102 -104.67 -103.28 -12.19
C ASN A 102 -104.53 -101.84 -11.68
N VAL A 103 -105.41 -101.39 -10.78
CA VAL A 103 -105.33 -100.07 -10.13
C VAL A 103 -104.08 -99.98 -9.25
N LEU A 104 -103.79 -101.01 -8.45
CA LEU A 104 -102.57 -101.10 -7.64
C LEU A 104 -101.31 -101.08 -8.52
N ASN A 105 -101.30 -101.79 -9.64
CA ASN A 105 -100.20 -101.75 -10.62
C ASN A 105 -99.99 -100.37 -11.24
N LEU A 106 -101.06 -99.65 -11.57
CA LEU A 106 -100.98 -98.27 -12.06
C LEU A 106 -100.41 -97.34 -10.98
N LEU A 107 -100.85 -97.49 -9.72
CA LEU A 107 -100.35 -96.73 -8.59
C LEU A 107 -98.85 -97.00 -8.36
N ILE A 108 -98.42 -98.26 -8.36
CA ILE A 108 -97.00 -98.65 -8.25
C ILE A 108 -96.18 -98.02 -9.38
N LYS A 109 -96.63 -98.11 -10.63
CA LYS A 109 -95.95 -97.47 -11.79
C LYS A 109 -95.86 -95.96 -11.65
N SER A 110 -96.93 -95.30 -11.18
CA SER A 110 -96.93 -93.84 -10.96
C SER A 110 -95.96 -93.42 -9.84
N ARG A 111 -95.89 -94.20 -8.76
CA ARG A 111 -94.97 -93.97 -7.64
C ARG A 111 -93.51 -94.23 -8.03
N LEU A 112 -93.25 -95.28 -8.81
CA LEU A 112 -91.93 -95.54 -9.38
C LEU A 112 -91.48 -94.40 -10.31
N LYS A 113 -92.36 -93.88 -11.17
CA LYS A 113 -92.07 -92.73 -12.03
C LYS A 113 -91.81 -91.45 -11.21
N ALA A 114 -92.58 -91.22 -10.15
CA ALA A 114 -92.34 -90.11 -9.23
C ALA A 114 -90.97 -90.23 -8.53
N LEU A 115 -90.61 -91.42 -8.05
CA LEU A 115 -89.29 -91.69 -7.47
C LEU A 115 -88.16 -91.46 -8.48
N GLN A 116 -88.33 -91.90 -9.72
CA GLN A 116 -87.36 -91.64 -10.78
C GLN A 116 -87.21 -90.13 -11.07
N ASN A 117 -88.32 -89.40 -11.13
CA ASN A 117 -88.29 -87.95 -11.28
C ASN A 117 -87.63 -87.24 -10.09
N TYR A 118 -87.84 -87.72 -8.86
CA TYR A 118 -87.19 -87.18 -7.67
C TYR A 118 -85.68 -87.44 -7.68
N ARG A 119 -85.24 -88.65 -8.06
CA ARG A 119 -83.81 -88.96 -8.23
C ARG A 119 -83.16 -88.09 -9.31
N ALA A 120 -83.81 -87.96 -10.47
CA ALA A 120 -83.31 -87.09 -11.53
C ALA A 120 -83.23 -85.62 -11.08
N ARG A 121 -84.20 -85.14 -10.29
CA ARG A 121 -84.17 -83.79 -9.72
C ARG A 121 -83.07 -83.62 -8.67
N GLU A 122 -82.86 -84.62 -7.82
CA GLU A 122 -81.79 -84.63 -6.83
C GLU A 122 -80.42 -84.50 -7.50
N GLU A 123 -80.17 -85.28 -8.56
CA GLU A 123 -78.93 -85.19 -9.35
C GLU A 123 -78.73 -83.80 -9.96
N VAL A 124 -79.78 -83.20 -10.55
CA VAL A 124 -79.71 -81.83 -11.10
C VAL A 124 -79.40 -80.81 -10.01
N LEU A 125 -80.04 -80.91 -8.85
CA LEU A 125 -79.79 -80.00 -7.72
C LEU A 125 -78.38 -80.16 -7.16
N LEU A 126 -77.84 -81.38 -7.09
CA LEU A 126 -76.46 -81.61 -6.66
C LEU A 126 -75.45 -80.99 -7.64
N LEU A 127 -75.66 -81.16 -8.94
CA LEU A 127 -74.81 -80.54 -9.98
C LEU A 127 -74.88 -79.01 -9.93
N GLU A 128 -76.08 -78.45 -9.76
CA GLU A 128 -76.26 -76.99 -9.63
C GLU A 128 -75.60 -76.45 -8.36
N ASN A 129 -75.76 -77.12 -7.22
CA ASN A 129 -75.08 -76.76 -5.98
C ASN A 129 -73.56 -76.85 -6.10
N GLU A 130 -73.03 -77.89 -6.76
CA GLU A 130 -71.59 -78.01 -6.99
C GLU A 130 -71.07 -76.88 -7.88
N LYS A 131 -71.82 -76.52 -8.93
CA LYS A 131 -71.50 -75.38 -9.80
C LYS A 131 -71.51 -74.06 -9.03
N MET A 132 -72.55 -73.81 -8.22
CA MET A 132 -72.63 -72.60 -7.39
C MET A 132 -71.47 -72.52 -6.41
N ARG A 133 -71.13 -73.62 -5.73
CA ARG A 133 -69.97 -73.66 -4.82
C ARG A 133 -68.67 -73.31 -5.54
N LYS A 134 -68.42 -73.90 -6.72
CA LYS A 134 -67.21 -73.60 -7.52
C LYS A 134 -67.17 -72.14 -7.97
N GLU A 135 -68.31 -71.56 -8.34
CA GLU A 135 -68.40 -70.16 -8.73
C GLU A 135 -68.13 -69.23 -7.54
N ILE A 136 -68.70 -69.51 -6.36
CA ILE A 136 -68.43 -68.77 -5.12
C ILE A 136 -66.95 -68.86 -4.77
N GLU A 137 -66.36 -70.05 -4.73
CA GLU A 137 -64.94 -70.23 -4.42
C GLU A 137 -64.04 -69.48 -5.40
N LYS A 138 -64.41 -69.44 -6.68
CA LYS A 138 -63.67 -68.68 -7.70
C LYS A 138 -63.78 -67.18 -7.44
N GLN A 139 -64.99 -66.66 -7.26
CA GLN A 139 -65.22 -65.24 -6.97
C GLN A 139 -64.53 -64.81 -5.68
N GLU A 140 -64.57 -65.62 -4.63
CA GLU A 140 -63.86 -65.37 -3.37
C GLU A 140 -62.34 -65.29 -3.58
N LYS A 141 -61.76 -66.22 -4.37
CA LYS A 141 -60.32 -66.19 -4.68
C LYS A 141 -59.95 -64.96 -5.51
N ASP A 142 -60.76 -64.60 -6.50
CA ASP A 142 -60.54 -63.43 -7.35
C ASP A 142 -60.60 -62.14 -6.51
N VAL A 143 -61.65 -61.96 -5.72
CA VAL A 143 -61.81 -60.80 -4.81
C VAL A 143 -60.72 -60.76 -3.76
N HIS A 144 -60.37 -61.89 -3.14
CA HIS A 144 -59.27 -61.97 -2.17
C HIS A 144 -57.93 -61.58 -2.82
N GLY A 145 -57.68 -62.04 -4.04
CA GLY A 145 -56.50 -61.66 -4.82
C GLY A 145 -56.44 -60.16 -5.09
N GLU A 146 -57.55 -59.56 -5.52
CA GLU A 146 -57.67 -58.12 -5.76
C GLU A 146 -57.45 -57.30 -4.49
N VAL A 147 -58.11 -57.65 -3.40
CA VAL A 147 -57.98 -56.98 -2.10
C VAL A 147 -56.56 -57.10 -1.56
N THR A 148 -55.95 -58.29 -1.64
CA THR A 148 -54.57 -58.49 -1.20
C THR A 148 -53.59 -57.67 -2.03
N CYS A 149 -53.76 -57.65 -3.36
CA CYS A 149 -52.95 -56.82 -4.25
C CYS A 149 -53.08 -55.33 -3.92
N LEU A 150 -54.31 -54.87 -3.66
CA LEU A 150 -54.59 -53.49 -3.28
C LEU A 150 -53.93 -53.12 -1.95
N LEU A 151 -54.07 -53.97 -0.91
CA LEU A 151 -53.42 -53.77 0.38
C LEU A 151 -51.90 -53.69 0.26
N GLN A 152 -51.28 -54.57 -0.53
CA GLN A 152 -49.85 -54.51 -0.79
C GLN A 152 -49.42 -53.20 -1.47
N LYS A 153 -50.23 -52.66 -2.40
CA LYS A 153 -49.97 -51.34 -3.00
C LYS A 153 -50.05 -50.23 -1.95
N TYR A 154 -51.08 -50.23 -1.09
CA TYR A 154 -51.21 -49.24 -0.02
C TYR A 154 -50.05 -49.28 0.97
N GLU A 155 -49.60 -50.47 1.38
CA GLU A 155 -48.43 -50.61 2.26
C GLU A 155 -47.16 -50.05 1.62
N ARG A 156 -46.94 -50.33 0.33
CA ARG A 156 -45.81 -49.74 -0.42
C ARG A 156 -45.90 -48.21 -0.47
N TYR A 157 -47.07 -47.66 -0.77
CA TYR A 157 -47.27 -46.21 -0.79
C TYR A 157 -47.10 -45.58 0.58
N ARG A 158 -47.62 -46.21 1.64
CA ARG A 158 -47.43 -45.77 3.02
C ARG A 158 -45.96 -45.74 3.41
N GLY A 159 -45.21 -46.80 3.08
CA GLY A 159 -43.75 -46.86 3.28
C GLY A 159 -43.01 -45.77 2.49
N ALA A 160 -43.37 -45.57 1.23
CA ALA A 160 -42.78 -44.52 0.40
C ALA A 160 -43.07 -43.10 0.94
N ILE A 161 -44.29 -42.84 1.41
CA ILE A 161 -44.65 -41.56 2.02
C ILE A 161 -43.88 -41.35 3.32
N SER A 162 -43.81 -42.35 4.21
CA SER A 162 -43.06 -42.25 5.47
C SER A 162 -41.56 -41.97 5.25
N THR A 163 -40.94 -42.70 4.31
CA THR A 163 -39.53 -42.47 3.95
C THR A 163 -39.30 -41.11 3.31
N LEU A 164 -40.23 -40.64 2.47
CA LEU A 164 -40.16 -39.30 1.88
C LEU A 164 -40.30 -38.21 2.95
N THR A 165 -41.29 -38.31 3.83
CA THR A 165 -41.53 -37.34 4.91
C THR A 165 -40.33 -37.26 5.85
N THR A 166 -39.81 -38.40 6.31
CA THR A 166 -38.63 -38.42 7.19
C THR A 166 -37.37 -37.88 6.50
N LYS A 167 -37.18 -38.13 5.20
CA LYS A 167 -36.08 -37.55 4.43
C LYS A 167 -36.25 -36.03 4.30
N PHE A 168 -37.45 -35.58 3.97
CA PHE A 168 -37.77 -34.15 3.85
C PHE A 168 -37.55 -33.39 5.18
N GLU A 169 -37.98 -33.98 6.30
CA GLU A 169 -37.76 -33.40 7.63
C GLU A 169 -36.26 -33.30 7.97
N LYS A 170 -35.48 -34.34 7.65
CA LYS A 170 -34.02 -34.33 7.83
C LYS A 170 -33.34 -33.26 6.97
N GLU A 171 -33.71 -33.15 5.70
CA GLU A 171 -33.17 -32.14 4.79
C GLU A 171 -33.55 -30.73 5.25
N LYS A 172 -34.79 -30.53 5.70
CA LYS A 172 -35.24 -29.26 6.28
C LYS A 172 -34.45 -28.90 7.54
N ALA A 173 -34.23 -29.86 8.43
CA ALA A 173 -33.45 -29.64 9.65
C ALA A 173 -31.99 -29.28 9.33
N LEU A 174 -31.39 -29.96 8.35
CA LEU A 174 -30.04 -29.66 7.88
C LEU A 174 -29.94 -28.26 7.27
N ALA A 175 -30.87 -27.90 6.39
CA ALA A 175 -30.91 -26.58 5.76
C ALA A 175 -31.08 -25.46 6.80
N ASN A 176 -31.96 -25.66 7.79
CA ASN A 176 -32.14 -24.72 8.89
C ASN A 176 -30.87 -24.57 9.73
N ARG A 177 -30.19 -25.69 10.03
CA ARG A 177 -28.92 -25.65 10.78
C ARG A 177 -27.84 -24.87 10.01
N GLN A 178 -27.66 -25.17 8.73
CA GLN A 178 -26.70 -24.46 7.87
C GLN A 178 -27.03 -22.97 7.78
N PHE A 179 -28.31 -22.63 7.70
CA PHE A 179 -28.76 -21.24 7.72
C PHE A 179 -28.38 -20.53 9.02
N GLU A 180 -28.66 -21.13 10.18
CA GLU A 180 -28.30 -20.53 11.48
C GLU A 180 -26.78 -20.43 11.68
N GLU A 181 -26.01 -21.43 11.25
CA GLU A 181 -24.54 -21.40 11.28
C GLU A 181 -24.00 -20.26 10.40
N ALA A 182 -24.50 -20.13 9.16
CA ALA A 182 -24.13 -19.04 8.26
C ALA A 182 -24.53 -17.67 8.82
N LYS A 183 -25.73 -17.55 9.38
CA LYS A 183 -26.21 -16.33 10.02
C LYS A 183 -25.29 -15.92 11.17
N LEU A 184 -24.98 -16.84 12.09
CA LEU A 184 -24.09 -16.59 13.21
C LEU A 184 -22.69 -16.18 12.76
N HIS A 185 -22.15 -16.83 11.73
CA HIS A 185 -20.87 -16.45 11.13
C HIS A 185 -20.91 -15.01 10.59
N THR A 186 -21.93 -14.67 9.78
CA THR A 186 -22.06 -13.31 9.25
C THR A 186 -22.25 -12.26 10.34
N GLU A 187 -23.00 -12.57 11.41
CA GLU A 187 -23.15 -11.67 12.56
C GLU A 187 -21.82 -11.44 13.31
N GLN A 188 -20.98 -12.47 13.42
CA GLN A 188 -19.65 -12.35 14.00
C GLN A 188 -18.74 -11.49 13.11
N GLU A 189 -18.74 -11.71 11.80
CA GLU A 189 -17.97 -10.90 10.84
C GLU A 189 -18.40 -9.43 10.89
N ILE A 190 -19.71 -9.17 10.92
CA ILE A 190 -20.25 -7.81 11.04
C ILE A 190 -19.78 -7.16 12.36
N LYS A 191 -19.79 -7.88 13.48
CA LYS A 191 -19.29 -7.36 14.76
C LYS A 191 -17.79 -7.04 14.72
N VAL A 192 -16.99 -7.88 14.09
CA VAL A 192 -15.56 -7.64 13.91
C VAL A 192 -15.32 -6.41 13.03
N LEU A 193 -16.05 -6.28 11.92
CA LEU A 193 -15.98 -5.12 11.04
C LEU A 193 -16.41 -3.83 11.76
N ASP A 194 -17.50 -3.86 12.52
CA ASP A 194 -17.96 -2.72 13.32
C ASP A 194 -16.90 -2.28 14.36
N ALA A 195 -16.26 -3.24 15.03
CA ALA A 195 -15.16 -2.94 15.95
C ALA A 195 -13.95 -2.31 15.23
N GLN A 196 -13.61 -2.80 14.03
CA GLN A 196 -12.54 -2.23 13.21
C GLN A 196 -12.86 -0.79 12.77
N VAL A 197 -14.09 -0.53 12.33
CA VAL A 197 -14.56 0.82 11.95
C VAL A 197 -14.48 1.76 13.15
N LYS A 198 -14.98 1.35 14.32
CA LYS A 198 -14.90 2.15 15.55
C LYS A 198 -13.46 2.47 15.95
N ASN A 199 -12.55 1.49 15.85
CA ASN A 199 -11.14 1.70 16.12
C ASN A 199 -10.50 2.68 15.12
N ALA A 200 -10.83 2.57 13.82
CA ALA A 200 -10.38 3.50 12.81
C ALA A 200 -10.88 4.93 13.07
N ASP A 201 -12.13 5.08 13.50
CA ASP A 201 -12.71 6.38 13.86
C ASP A 201 -12.03 7.01 15.09
N ILE A 202 -11.67 6.21 16.09
CA ILE A 202 -10.90 6.69 17.26
C ILE A 202 -9.54 7.21 16.81
N LYS A 203 -8.79 6.41 16.03
CA LYS A 203 -7.48 6.82 15.49
C LYS A 203 -7.60 8.07 14.62
N LEU A 204 -8.65 8.17 13.81
CA LEU A 204 -8.90 9.34 12.97
C LEU A 204 -9.15 10.59 13.82
N LYS A 205 -9.92 10.48 14.91
CA LYS A 205 -10.15 11.59 15.86
C LYS A 205 -8.85 12.01 16.54
N GLU A 206 -8.03 11.07 17.01
CA GLU A 206 -6.72 11.35 17.61
C GLU A 206 -5.81 12.09 16.62
N LYS A 207 -5.72 11.61 15.37
CA LYS A 207 -4.91 12.25 14.34
C LYS A 207 -5.42 13.64 13.97
N ARG A 208 -6.75 13.84 13.91
CA ARG A 208 -7.34 15.18 13.72
C ARG A 208 -7.01 16.12 14.88
N GLN A 209 -7.00 15.62 16.11
CA GLN A 209 -6.61 16.42 17.29
C GLN A 209 -5.11 16.77 17.25
N GLN A 210 -4.25 15.80 16.93
CA GLN A 210 -2.81 16.05 16.72
C GLN A 210 -2.57 17.11 15.65
N LEU A 211 -3.27 17.00 14.52
CA LEU A 211 -3.20 17.99 13.44
C LEU A 211 -3.66 19.38 13.91
N LYS A 212 -4.75 19.46 14.66
CA LYS A 212 -5.25 20.73 15.23
C LYS A 212 -4.22 21.37 16.17
N MET A 213 -3.57 20.56 17.02
CA MET A 213 -2.51 21.05 17.90
C MET A 213 -1.30 21.56 17.10
N LEU A 214 -0.85 20.80 16.10
CA LEU A 214 0.25 21.20 15.23
C LEU A 214 -0.06 22.48 14.44
N LEU A 215 -1.28 22.61 13.94
CA LEU A 215 -1.72 23.82 13.24
C LEU A 215 -1.77 25.02 14.19
N SER A 216 -2.27 24.83 15.41
CA SER A 216 -2.24 25.87 16.46
C SER A 216 -0.81 26.30 16.78
N TYR A 217 0.12 25.35 16.92
CA TYR A 217 1.54 25.65 17.14
C TYR A 217 2.11 26.45 15.97
N LYS A 218 1.90 25.98 14.73
CA LYS A 218 2.42 26.63 13.52
C LYS A 218 1.91 28.06 13.35
N ASP A 219 0.62 28.28 13.56
CA ASP A 219 -0.02 29.55 13.19
C ASP A 219 -0.04 30.56 14.36
N ARG A 220 0.01 30.10 15.62
CA ARG A 220 -0.07 30.98 16.80
C ARG A 220 1.23 31.06 17.58
N GLU A 221 1.79 29.91 17.98
CA GLU A 221 2.91 29.88 18.93
C GLU A 221 4.24 30.10 18.24
N TYR A 222 4.46 29.43 17.11
CA TYR A 222 5.71 29.50 16.36
C TYR A 222 6.05 30.92 15.88
N PRO A 223 5.13 31.72 15.33
CA PRO A 223 5.44 33.09 14.91
C PRO A 223 5.83 33.97 16.09
N VAL A 224 5.17 33.80 17.24
CA VAL A 224 5.49 34.55 18.47
C VAL A 224 6.90 34.17 18.97
N HIS A 225 7.21 32.88 19.02
CA HIS A 225 8.56 32.42 19.38
C HIS A 225 9.62 32.89 18.38
N ALA A 226 9.33 32.87 17.08
CA ALA A 226 10.23 33.37 16.06
C ALA A 226 10.54 34.86 16.24
N VAL A 227 9.53 35.68 16.53
CA VAL A 227 9.72 37.10 16.86
C VAL A 227 10.55 37.27 18.13
N HIS A 228 10.29 36.47 19.17
CA HIS A 228 11.06 36.52 20.40
C HIS A 228 12.53 36.15 20.19
N ILE A 229 12.81 35.12 19.38
CA ILE A 229 14.18 34.73 19.01
C ILE A 229 14.87 35.86 18.25
N ALA A 230 14.19 36.49 17.28
CA ALA A 230 14.74 37.63 16.54
C ALA A 230 15.04 38.82 17.47
N GLN A 231 14.17 39.09 18.45
CA GLN A 231 14.40 40.12 19.45
C GLN A 231 15.62 39.84 20.32
N LEU A 232 15.78 38.60 20.81
CA LEU A 232 16.95 38.19 21.59
C LEU A 232 18.24 38.29 20.76
N GLN A 233 18.20 37.91 19.48
CA GLN A 233 19.34 38.08 18.57
C GLN A 233 19.73 39.55 18.43
N LEU A 234 18.76 40.45 18.26
CA LEU A 234 19.00 41.90 18.19
C LEU A 234 19.63 42.43 19.49
N GLN A 235 19.15 41.96 20.65
CA GLN A 235 19.72 42.33 21.95
C GLN A 235 21.17 41.86 22.07
N ILE A 236 21.45 40.61 21.69
CA ILE A 236 22.82 40.06 21.68
C ILE A 236 23.74 40.91 20.80
N ASP A 237 23.32 41.27 19.59
CA ASP A 237 24.14 42.06 18.69
C ASP A 237 24.34 43.49 19.17
N THR A 238 23.32 44.07 19.81
CA THR A 238 23.43 45.39 20.45
C THR A 238 24.44 45.36 21.59
N LEU A 239 24.36 44.35 22.46
CA LEU A 239 25.32 44.15 23.56
C LEU A 239 26.73 43.87 23.05
N LYS A 240 26.90 43.06 21.99
CA LYS A 240 28.20 42.85 21.34
C LYS A 240 28.79 44.15 20.80
N LYS A 241 27.97 45.00 20.16
CA LYS A 241 28.41 46.32 19.66
C LYS A 241 28.79 47.25 20.81
N GLN A 242 28.02 47.25 21.89
CA GLN A 242 28.34 48.02 23.10
C GLN A 242 29.65 47.56 23.72
N HIS A 243 29.81 46.26 23.98
CA HIS A 243 31.03 45.69 24.54
C HIS A 243 32.26 45.97 23.67
N LYS A 244 32.13 45.91 22.34
CA LYS A 244 33.21 46.31 21.43
C LYS A 244 33.61 47.78 21.59
N ARG A 245 32.64 48.70 21.73
CA ARG A 245 32.90 50.12 21.95
C ARG A 245 33.62 50.34 23.29
N GLU A 246 33.11 49.76 24.36
CA GLU A 246 33.70 49.84 25.70
C GLU A 246 35.13 49.27 25.71
N ASN A 247 35.38 48.16 25.02
CA ASN A 247 36.72 47.57 24.93
C ASN A 247 37.70 48.46 24.13
N ILE A 248 37.25 49.11 23.05
CA ILE A 248 38.06 50.10 22.32
C ILE A 248 38.42 51.28 23.23
N GLU A 249 37.45 51.79 23.98
CA GLU A 249 37.65 52.88 24.92
C GLU A 249 38.62 52.49 26.05
N LEU A 250 38.43 51.31 26.65
CA LEU A 250 39.31 50.78 27.67
C LEU A 250 40.75 50.63 27.15
N LYS A 251 40.94 50.08 25.94
CA LYS A 251 42.27 49.99 25.30
C LYS A 251 42.90 51.37 25.09
N ARG A 252 42.10 52.39 24.73
CA ARG A 252 42.59 53.76 24.59
C ARG A 252 43.04 54.32 25.93
N ILE A 253 42.27 54.12 27.00
CA ILE A 253 42.62 54.57 28.36
C ILE A 253 43.90 53.87 28.83
N ILE A 254 43.99 52.54 28.66
CA ILE A 254 45.21 51.78 29.01
C ILE A 254 46.42 52.35 28.28
N LYS A 255 46.31 52.55 26.96
CA LYS A 255 47.40 53.11 26.16
C LYS A 255 47.83 54.49 26.67
N MET A 256 46.88 55.39 26.88
CA MET A 256 47.14 56.74 27.38
C MET A 256 47.81 56.72 28.76
N GLU A 257 47.33 55.89 29.68
CA GLU A 257 47.91 55.80 31.02
C GLU A 257 49.30 55.15 30.96
N THR A 258 49.52 54.13 30.12
CA THR A 258 50.87 53.55 29.93
C THR A 258 51.85 54.55 29.34
N GLU A 259 51.43 55.36 28.37
CA GLU A 259 52.27 56.42 27.78
C GLU A 259 52.60 57.49 28.84
N LYS A 260 51.62 57.89 29.65
CA LYS A 260 51.83 58.82 30.77
C LYS A 260 52.80 58.25 31.81
N TYR A 261 52.65 56.99 32.22
CA TYR A 261 53.59 56.32 33.13
C TYR A 261 54.99 56.23 32.54
N GLN A 262 55.13 55.90 31.25
CA GLN A 262 56.43 55.86 30.57
C GLN A 262 57.07 57.25 30.51
N GLN A 263 56.30 58.29 30.17
CA GLN A 263 56.80 59.66 30.15
C GLN A 263 57.26 60.11 31.54
N ASN A 264 56.46 59.85 32.58
CA ASN A 264 56.84 60.16 33.94
C ASN A 264 58.09 59.39 34.35
N GLN A 265 58.16 58.08 34.08
CA GLN A 265 59.34 57.28 34.36
C GLN A 265 60.59 57.82 33.64
N THR A 266 60.48 58.23 32.38
CA THR A 266 61.61 58.81 31.65
C THR A 266 62.05 60.14 32.23
N LYS A 267 61.12 60.97 32.69
CA LYS A 267 61.42 62.24 33.38
C LYS A 267 62.09 61.97 34.72
N ASP A 268 61.53 61.11 35.56
CA ASP A 268 62.11 60.73 36.85
C ASP A 268 63.53 60.18 36.68
N ILE A 269 63.78 59.34 35.66
CA ILE A 269 65.12 58.84 35.34
C ILE A 269 66.05 59.96 34.87
N GLN A 270 65.57 60.92 34.07
CA GLN A 270 66.35 62.07 33.62
C GLN A 270 66.70 62.97 34.80
N ASP A 271 65.73 63.29 35.66
CA ASP A 271 65.91 64.13 36.84
C ASP A 271 66.90 63.47 37.83
N ILE A 272 66.77 62.17 38.10
CA ILE A 272 67.73 61.42 38.95
C ILE A 272 69.13 61.43 38.32
N LYS A 273 69.24 61.28 36.99
CA LYS A 273 70.54 61.34 36.30
C LYS A 273 71.15 62.72 36.38
N GLU A 274 70.37 63.77 36.16
CA GLU A 274 70.82 65.15 36.24
C GLU A 274 71.24 65.50 37.67
N ASP A 275 70.47 65.12 38.68
CA ASP A 275 70.82 65.32 40.08
C ASP A 275 72.08 64.52 40.48
N ALA A 276 72.22 63.27 40.04
CA ALA A 276 73.45 62.49 40.25
C ALA A 276 74.67 63.10 39.56
N ILE A 277 74.52 63.60 38.32
CA ILE A 277 75.58 64.30 37.59
C ILE A 277 75.95 65.59 38.32
N ASN A 278 74.97 66.42 38.69
CA ASN A 278 75.20 67.68 39.38
C ASN A 278 75.90 67.47 40.73
N ASN A 279 75.47 66.49 41.52
CA ASN A 279 76.14 66.12 42.77
C ASN A 279 77.61 65.69 42.54
N VAL A 280 77.88 64.86 41.52
CA VAL A 280 79.26 64.48 41.17
C VAL A 280 80.07 65.69 40.71
N MET A 281 79.49 66.55 39.87
CA MET A 281 80.13 67.77 39.38
C MET A 281 80.43 68.73 40.53
N ASP A 282 79.54 68.91 41.50
CA ASP A 282 79.76 69.76 42.67
C ASP A 282 80.92 69.26 43.55
N THR A 283 81.13 67.94 43.64
CA THR A 283 82.28 67.36 44.35
C THR A 283 83.60 67.42 43.58
N LEU A 284 83.55 67.63 42.26
CA LEU A 284 84.73 67.62 41.40
C LEU A 284 85.50 68.94 41.52
N GLN A 285 86.81 68.87 41.68
CA GLN A 285 87.68 70.06 41.71
C GLN A 285 87.59 70.83 40.38
N ASP A 286 87.50 72.16 40.43
CA ASP A 286 87.26 72.98 39.23
C ASP A 286 88.35 72.82 38.16
N GLY A 287 89.60 72.59 38.54
CA GLY A 287 90.69 72.30 37.60
C GLY A 287 90.51 70.99 36.82
N LEU A 288 89.82 70.00 37.40
CA LEU A 288 89.50 68.74 36.72
C LEU A 288 88.33 68.91 35.76
N LYS A 289 87.35 69.79 36.06
CA LYS A 289 86.26 70.17 35.15
C LYS A 289 86.79 70.86 33.91
N GLU A 290 87.70 71.82 34.09
CA GLU A 290 88.33 72.56 33.00
C GLU A 290 89.17 71.64 32.11
N MET A 291 89.92 70.71 32.71
CA MET A 291 90.66 69.68 31.96
C MET A 291 89.73 68.72 31.20
N ALA A 292 88.62 68.30 31.80
CA ALA A 292 87.63 67.47 31.12
C ALA A 292 86.97 68.20 29.93
N LEU A 293 86.64 69.49 30.09
CA LEU A 293 86.13 70.33 29.02
C LEU A 293 87.17 70.48 27.91
N GLN A 294 88.43 70.75 28.26
CA GLN A 294 89.53 70.84 27.31
C GLN A 294 89.74 69.52 26.56
N ASN A 295 89.66 68.38 27.24
CA ASN A 295 89.73 67.06 26.60
C ASN A 295 88.56 66.82 25.64
N ILE A 296 87.34 67.25 25.97
CA ILE A 296 86.17 67.14 25.08
C ILE A 296 86.35 68.04 23.85
N THR A 297 86.79 69.29 24.04
CA THR A 297 87.07 70.23 22.95
C THR A 297 88.17 69.69 22.04
N MET A 298 89.29 69.26 22.61
CA MET A 298 90.40 68.65 21.85
C MET A 298 89.94 67.40 21.09
N LYS A 299 89.12 66.54 21.71
CA LYS A 299 88.60 65.35 21.02
C LYS A 299 87.76 65.75 19.80
N LYS A 300 86.90 66.77 19.94
CA LYS A 300 86.08 67.28 18.84
C LYS A 300 86.96 67.89 17.73
N GLU A 301 87.97 68.68 18.09
CA GLU A 301 88.96 69.23 17.16
C GLU A 301 89.75 68.11 16.44
N MET A 302 90.12 67.05 17.17
CA MET A 302 90.76 65.87 16.58
C MET A 302 89.84 65.13 15.61
N GLU A 303 88.55 64.99 15.92
CA GLU A 303 87.55 64.40 15.03
C GLU A 303 87.38 65.24 13.76
N GLU A 304 87.31 66.57 13.89
CA GLU A 304 87.24 67.51 12.77
C GLU A 304 88.48 67.46 11.88
N HIS A 305 89.69 67.54 12.46
CA HIS A 305 90.94 67.41 11.70
C HIS A 305 91.12 66.02 11.08
N SER A 306 90.63 64.97 11.72
CA SER A 306 90.62 63.62 11.17
C SER A 306 89.74 63.53 9.92
N GLU A 307 88.55 64.16 9.96
CA GLU A 307 87.65 64.27 8.82
C GLU A 307 88.27 65.09 7.68
N GLU A 308 88.89 66.23 7.98
CA GLU A 308 89.62 67.05 7.01
C GLU A 308 90.78 66.29 6.37
N THR A 309 91.58 65.59 7.18
CA THR A 309 92.71 64.78 6.70
C THR A 309 92.20 63.65 5.80
N ALA A 310 91.11 62.98 6.17
CA ALA A 310 90.48 61.97 5.33
C ALA A 310 89.98 62.55 3.99
N ASN A 311 89.46 63.79 3.99
CA ASN A 311 89.05 64.49 2.78
C ASN A 311 90.24 64.85 1.88
N ILE A 312 91.34 65.35 2.45
CA ILE A 312 92.58 65.64 1.71
C ILE A 312 93.17 64.36 1.12
N ILE A 313 93.26 63.27 1.89
CA ILE A 313 93.73 61.97 1.42
C ILE A 313 92.90 61.45 0.24
N LYS A 314 91.57 61.68 0.25
CA LYS A 314 90.70 61.34 -0.89
C LYS A 314 90.94 62.23 -2.11
N MET A 315 91.33 63.49 -1.93
CA MET A 315 91.55 64.46 -3.02
C MET A 315 92.88 64.24 -3.75
N ILE A 316 93.93 63.79 -3.04
CA ILE A 316 95.25 63.51 -3.62
C ILE A 316 95.19 62.58 -4.84
N PRO A 317 94.54 61.40 -4.81
CA PRO A 317 94.48 60.51 -5.98
C PRO A 317 93.66 61.10 -7.14
N CYS A 318 92.67 61.96 -6.86
CA CYS A 318 91.94 62.68 -7.91
C CYS A 318 92.86 63.69 -8.61
N LEU A 319 93.62 64.47 -7.85
CA LEU A 319 94.60 65.41 -8.40
C LEU A 319 95.76 64.71 -9.12
N GLU A 320 96.24 63.58 -8.62
CA GLU A 320 97.24 62.76 -9.31
C GLU A 320 96.71 62.22 -10.64
N LYS A 321 95.42 61.87 -10.69
CA LYS A 321 94.75 61.46 -11.92
C LYS A 321 94.61 62.63 -12.88
N ASP A 322 94.19 63.80 -12.39
CA ASP A 322 94.12 65.03 -13.20
C ASP A 322 95.48 65.40 -13.77
N ILE A 323 96.57 65.29 -12.99
CA ILE A 323 97.95 65.52 -13.48
C ILE A 323 98.35 64.49 -14.54
N LYS A 324 97.98 63.21 -14.36
CA LYS A 324 98.24 62.16 -15.36
C LYS A 324 97.44 62.41 -16.64
N ASP A 325 96.19 62.79 -16.52
CA ASP A 325 95.30 63.09 -17.65
C ASP A 325 95.79 64.35 -18.38
N LEU A 326 96.27 65.37 -17.66
CA LEU A 326 96.89 66.57 -18.24
C LEU A 326 98.23 66.27 -18.94
N LYS A 327 99.01 65.29 -18.45
CA LYS A 327 100.23 64.80 -19.13
C LYS A 327 99.92 63.94 -20.36
N LEU A 328 98.75 63.31 -20.42
CA LEU A 328 98.30 62.48 -21.54
C LEU A 328 97.54 63.29 -22.61
N ASP A 329 97.07 64.50 -22.29
CA ASP A 329 96.43 65.39 -23.25
C ASP A 329 97.47 65.94 -24.26
N PRO A 330 97.37 65.61 -25.56
CA PRO A 330 98.33 66.00 -26.59
C PRO A 330 98.42 67.52 -26.83
N LYS A 331 97.58 68.33 -26.17
CA LYS A 331 97.65 69.80 -26.18
C LYS A 331 98.59 70.41 -25.15
N SER A 332 99.07 69.66 -24.15
CA SER A 332 99.97 70.19 -23.11
C SER A 332 101.47 70.01 -23.41
N ASP A 333 101.82 69.20 -24.42
CA ASP A 333 103.21 69.05 -24.89
C ASP A 333 103.61 70.25 -25.77
N LEU A 334 103.93 71.36 -25.11
CA LEU A 334 104.39 72.63 -25.70
C LEU A 334 105.52 72.44 -26.73
N ARG A 335 106.33 71.39 -26.63
CA ARG A 335 107.39 71.07 -27.61
C ARG A 335 106.83 70.58 -28.95
N ARG A 336 105.75 69.80 -28.96
CA ARG A 336 105.06 69.35 -30.19
C ARG A 336 104.18 70.44 -30.82
N GLN A 337 103.70 71.40 -30.02
CA GLN A 337 102.92 72.55 -30.52
C GLN A 337 103.78 73.69 -31.10
N MET A 338 104.99 73.95 -30.58
CA MET A 338 105.85 75.03 -31.10
C MET A 338 106.62 74.66 -32.37
N PHE A 339 106.92 73.37 -32.60
CA PHE A 339 107.68 72.94 -33.79
C PHE A 339 106.98 71.82 -34.58
N PRO A 340 105.77 72.08 -35.13
CA PRO A 340 105.04 71.07 -35.90
C PRO A 340 105.75 70.65 -37.21
N HIS A 341 106.75 71.42 -37.65
CA HIS A 341 107.47 71.20 -38.92
C HIS A 341 108.65 70.23 -38.79
N LEU A 342 109.09 69.89 -37.56
CA LEU A 342 110.16 68.90 -37.32
C LEU A 342 109.63 67.47 -37.11
N PHE A 343 108.32 67.33 -36.87
CA PHE A 343 107.67 66.07 -36.50
C PHE A 343 106.54 65.68 -37.48
N GLN A 344 106.66 66.08 -38.75
CA GLN A 344 105.87 65.51 -39.84
C GLN A 344 106.61 64.31 -40.46
N GLU A 345 105.94 63.18 -40.58
CA GLU A 345 106.44 62.00 -41.29
C GLU A 345 106.53 62.31 -42.80
N VAL A 346 107.71 62.67 -43.28
CA VAL A 346 107.98 62.86 -44.71
C VAL A 346 108.39 61.52 -45.33
N THR A 347 107.65 61.13 -46.37
CA THR A 347 107.92 59.98 -47.25
C THR A 347 109.29 60.12 -47.93
N LYS A 348 110.20 59.17 -47.74
CA LYS A 348 111.54 59.18 -48.36
C LYS A 348 111.45 58.94 -49.87
N CYS A 349 112.02 59.84 -50.68
CA CYS A 349 112.32 59.62 -52.09
C CYS A 349 113.52 58.66 -52.26
N THR A 350 113.44 57.81 -53.28
CA THR A 350 114.44 56.81 -53.69
C THR A 350 115.44 57.38 -54.72
N PRO A 351 116.64 56.77 -54.89
CA PRO A 351 117.88 57.49 -55.24
C PRO A 351 118.10 57.95 -56.68
N ASP A 352 117.10 57.89 -57.57
CA ASP A 352 117.27 58.00 -59.03
C ASP A 352 116.55 59.21 -59.67
N MET A 353 116.27 60.25 -58.88
CA MET A 353 115.83 61.53 -59.43
C MET A 353 116.94 62.56 -59.25
N ASP A 354 117.48 63.02 -60.38
CA ASP A 354 118.39 64.15 -60.48
C ASP A 354 117.74 65.40 -59.87
N VAL A 355 118.21 65.77 -58.68
CA VAL A 355 117.82 67.01 -58.02
C VAL A 355 118.62 68.15 -58.65
N VAL A 356 117.95 68.88 -59.53
CA VAL A 356 118.40 70.18 -60.03
C VAL A 356 118.39 71.15 -58.84
N LEU A 357 119.57 71.41 -58.29
CA LEU A 357 119.79 72.36 -57.19
C LEU A 357 119.76 73.79 -57.76
N ASP A 358 118.62 74.45 -57.61
CA ASP A 358 118.43 75.84 -57.99
C ASP A 358 118.84 76.75 -56.81
N ILE A 359 120.14 77.09 -56.73
CA ILE A 359 120.65 78.15 -55.85
C ILE A 359 121.14 79.29 -56.76
N PRO A 360 120.42 80.43 -56.80
CA PRO A 360 120.91 81.61 -57.48
C PRO A 360 122.08 82.23 -56.72
N VAL A 361 123.25 82.27 -57.36
CA VAL A 361 124.35 83.18 -57.04
C VAL A 361 124.54 84.05 -58.26
N ASN A 362 124.52 85.37 -58.12
CA ASN A 362 125.19 86.22 -59.10
C ASN A 362 125.89 87.38 -58.38
N GLN A 363 127.16 87.56 -58.75
CA GLN A 363 127.91 88.81 -58.59
C GLN A 363 127.14 89.99 -59.18
N ASP A 364 127.32 91.15 -58.53
CA ASP A 364 127.19 92.51 -59.08
C ASP A 364 125.76 92.95 -59.50
N MET A 365 125.31 94.21 -59.38
CA MET A 365 125.90 95.49 -59.00
C MET A 365 124.77 96.55 -59.04
N GLN A 366 125.11 97.75 -58.54
CA GLN A 366 124.58 99.08 -58.87
C GLN A 366 123.47 99.70 -57.99
N ILE A 367 123.98 100.63 -57.16
CA ILE A 367 123.51 101.99 -56.82
C ILE A 367 122.21 102.11 -56.05
#